data_AF-A0A954M049-F1
#
_entry.id   AF-A0A954M049-F1
#
_cell.length_a   1.000
_cell.length_b   1.000
_cell.length_c   1.000
_cell.angle_alpha   90.00
_cell.angle_beta   90.00
_cell.angle_gamma   90.00
#
_symmetry.space_group_name_H-M   'P 1'
#
loop_
_entity.id
_entity.type
_entity.pdbx_description
1 polymer ?
#
loop_
_entity_poly.entity_id
_entity_poly.type
_entity_poly.pdbx_seq_one_letter_code
_entity_poly.pdbx_strand_id
1 'polypeptide(L)'
;MSLPVHRWYRYSAGFSAKWVESVISDHSSDFHGTTVFDPFAGSATTLLAAEDMGVSSYGVESHPFVARIAGAKLLRHSDPTQYREFAGRVLASAKRRKPSSTEYPDLIHRCYSPEHLHALDRIRTAYESFADGSPASELTWLTLISVLRSTSHAGTAQWQYVLPNKSKKLAQHPFDAFASATKMFARDMGNSKVTATPAIFFQADARNSTVIPDNSISLVITSPPYPNNYDYADATRLEMMLMLEIGGWSELQGAVRTHLVRSCTQHTTTKNTDLDHLLTSKELHPIEDEIRQVVQSLSEIRQSKGGKKNYHLMVAAYFHDLAIVWRDLRRVCMDGSSICFVVGDSAPYGVYVPVHEWLGRLAIAAGFEDWTFERIRDRNVKWKNRKHRVPLCEGRLWVKG
;
A
#
# COMPACT_ATOMS: atom_id res chain seq x y z
N MET A 1 -10.29 11.47 1.26
CA MET A 1 -10.89 10.95 0.01
C MET A 1 -12.39 10.94 0.20
N SER A 2 -13.13 11.51 -0.76
CA SER A 2 -14.61 11.56 -0.73
C SER A 2 -15.26 10.64 -1.78
N LEU A 3 -14.47 10.14 -2.75
CA LEU A 3 -14.96 9.30 -3.84
C LEU A 3 -15.55 7.98 -3.31
N PRO A 4 -16.69 7.51 -3.86
CA PRO A 4 -17.26 6.20 -3.55
C PRO A 4 -16.22 5.09 -3.66
N VAL A 5 -16.34 4.05 -2.82
CA VAL A 5 -15.41 2.91 -2.72
C VAL A 5 -13.99 3.25 -2.26
N HIS A 6 -13.33 4.26 -2.83
CA HIS A 6 -12.01 4.74 -2.36
C HIS A 6 -12.04 5.21 -0.91
N ARG A 7 -13.17 5.75 -0.46
CA ARG A 7 -13.36 6.18 0.94
C ARG A 7 -13.60 5.03 1.94
N TRP A 8 -13.81 3.80 1.47
CA TRP A 8 -14.07 2.64 2.34
C TRP A 8 -12.89 2.31 3.24
N TYR A 9 -11.68 2.61 2.80
CA TYR A 9 -10.49 2.53 3.63
C TYR A 9 -9.50 3.63 3.23
N ARG A 10 -9.03 4.40 4.22
CA ARG A 10 -8.08 5.50 3.96
C ARG A 10 -6.65 4.96 3.95
N TYR A 11 -6.16 4.66 2.75
CA TYR A 11 -4.75 4.33 2.53
C TYR A 11 -3.91 5.60 2.34
N SER A 12 -2.90 5.81 3.18
CA SER A 12 -2.08 7.04 3.22
C SER A 12 -1.07 7.12 2.07
N ALA A 13 -0.69 5.98 1.49
CA ALA A 13 0.34 5.88 0.46
C ALA A 13 -0.23 5.76 -0.97
N GLY A 14 -1.52 6.04 -1.17
CA GLY A 14 -2.15 6.01 -2.50
C GLY A 14 -2.14 7.36 -3.22
N PHE A 15 -2.29 7.32 -4.54
CA PHE A 15 -2.53 8.49 -5.41
C PHE A 15 -4.03 8.66 -5.74
N SER A 16 -4.37 9.66 -6.54
CA SER A 16 -5.76 10.00 -6.89
C SER A 16 -6.31 9.10 -8.00
N ALA A 17 -7.52 8.57 -7.82
CA ALA A 17 -8.26 7.85 -8.86
C ALA A 17 -8.43 8.69 -10.14
N LYS A 18 -8.78 9.98 -10.00
CA LYS A 18 -8.90 10.91 -11.14
C LYS A 18 -7.63 11.09 -11.94
N TRP A 19 -6.47 10.96 -11.29
CA TRP A 19 -5.19 11.01 -12.00
C TRP A 19 -4.93 9.72 -12.78
N VAL A 20 -5.31 8.56 -12.22
CA VAL A 20 -5.29 7.31 -12.98
C VAL A 20 -6.20 7.42 -14.19
N GLU A 21 -7.42 7.92 -14.00
CA GLU A 21 -8.40 8.09 -15.07
C GLU A 21 -7.86 8.97 -16.20
N SER A 22 -7.20 10.08 -15.88
CA SER A 22 -6.58 10.93 -16.90
C SER A 22 -5.48 10.20 -17.66
N VAL A 23 -4.60 9.47 -16.95
CA VAL A 23 -3.50 8.73 -17.59
C VAL A 23 -4.04 7.63 -18.52
N ILE A 24 -5.06 6.88 -18.10
CA ILE A 24 -5.72 5.87 -18.94
C ILE A 24 -6.34 6.53 -20.18
N SER A 25 -7.04 7.66 -20.00
CA SER A 25 -7.66 8.39 -21.11
C SER A 25 -6.63 8.82 -22.14
N ASP A 26 -5.49 9.36 -21.69
CA ASP A 26 -4.42 9.87 -22.56
C ASP A 26 -3.75 8.77 -23.39
N HIS A 27 -3.80 7.50 -22.94
CA HIS A 27 -3.19 6.35 -23.62
C HIS A 27 -4.20 5.40 -24.27
N SER A 28 -5.50 5.75 -24.23
CA SER A 28 -6.57 4.89 -24.75
C SER A 28 -6.60 4.78 -26.28
N SER A 29 -5.99 5.74 -26.98
CA SER A 29 -5.86 5.75 -28.44
C SER A 29 -4.69 4.93 -28.98
N ASP A 30 -3.71 4.63 -28.12
CA ASP A 30 -2.40 4.14 -28.58
C ASP A 30 -2.41 2.62 -28.84
N PHE A 31 -3.40 1.91 -28.31
CA PHE A 31 -3.53 0.46 -28.40
C PHE A 31 -4.95 0.05 -28.80
N HIS A 32 -5.05 -1.02 -29.59
CA HIS A 32 -6.31 -1.72 -29.82
C HIS A 32 -6.71 -2.53 -28.56
N GLY A 33 -7.14 -1.82 -27.52
CA GLY A 33 -7.45 -2.37 -26.20
C GLY A 33 -6.34 -2.09 -25.19
N THR A 34 -6.59 -1.16 -24.26
CA THR A 34 -5.69 -0.87 -23.15
C THR A 34 -5.86 -1.93 -22.05
N THR A 35 -4.75 -2.48 -21.56
CA THR A 35 -4.70 -3.33 -20.38
C THR A 35 -3.76 -2.69 -19.36
N VAL A 36 -4.34 -2.26 -18.23
CA VAL A 36 -3.62 -1.55 -17.18
C VAL A 36 -3.03 -2.54 -16.17
N PHE A 37 -1.81 -2.28 -15.70
CA PHE A 37 -1.21 -3.04 -14.60
C PHE A 37 -0.75 -2.13 -13.46
N ASP A 38 -0.99 -2.57 -12.22
CA ASP A 38 -0.39 -2.00 -11.03
C ASP A 38 0.38 -3.08 -10.23
N PRO A 39 1.73 -3.10 -10.30
CA PRO A 39 2.55 -4.04 -9.55
C PRO A 39 2.60 -3.75 -8.05
N PHE A 40 2.06 -2.60 -7.60
CA PHE A 40 2.00 -2.21 -6.19
C PHE A 40 0.59 -1.70 -5.88
N ALA A 41 -0.40 -2.54 -6.17
CA ALA A 41 -1.81 -2.18 -6.21
C ALA A 41 -2.33 -1.49 -4.93
N GLY A 42 -1.69 -1.74 -3.78
CA GLY A 42 -2.08 -1.14 -2.51
C GLY A 42 -3.54 -1.43 -2.22
N SER A 43 -4.34 -0.39 -1.96
CA SER A 43 -5.80 -0.53 -1.78
C SER A 43 -6.61 -0.54 -3.10
N ALA A 44 -6.01 -0.99 -4.21
CA ALA A 44 -6.61 -1.10 -5.55
C ALA A 44 -7.08 0.20 -6.21
N THR A 45 -6.42 1.35 -5.97
CA THR A 45 -6.87 2.62 -6.60
C THR A 45 -6.83 2.55 -8.13
N THR A 46 -5.77 2.01 -8.70
CA THR A 46 -5.60 1.89 -10.16
C THR A 46 -6.65 0.99 -10.78
N LEU A 47 -6.87 -0.17 -10.18
CA LEU A 47 -7.82 -1.17 -10.66
C LEU A 47 -9.26 -0.65 -10.60
N LEU A 48 -9.64 -0.01 -9.49
CA LEU A 48 -10.97 0.58 -9.34
C LEU A 48 -11.23 1.69 -10.38
N ALA A 49 -10.22 2.51 -10.67
CA ALA A 49 -10.31 3.57 -11.67
C ALA A 49 -10.38 2.99 -13.11
N ALA A 50 -9.63 1.93 -13.40
CA ALA A 50 -9.69 1.23 -14.68
C ALA A 50 -11.08 0.60 -14.91
N GLU A 51 -11.66 -0.06 -13.90
CA GLU A 51 -13.04 -0.60 -13.98
C GLU A 51 -14.09 0.50 -14.23
N ASP A 52 -13.94 1.66 -13.59
CA ASP A 52 -14.82 2.82 -13.78
C ASP A 52 -14.74 3.40 -15.20
N MET A 53 -13.61 3.17 -15.89
CA MET A 53 -13.41 3.50 -17.30
C MET A 53 -13.72 2.35 -18.27
N GLY A 54 -14.10 1.18 -17.77
CA GLY A 54 -14.35 -0.01 -18.59
C GLY A 54 -13.08 -0.58 -19.23
N VAL A 55 -11.93 -0.41 -18.59
CA VAL A 55 -10.62 -0.85 -19.07
C VAL A 55 -10.16 -2.07 -18.29
N SER A 56 -9.68 -3.10 -19.01
CA SER A 56 -9.08 -4.31 -18.42
C SER A 56 -7.92 -3.94 -17.51
N SER A 57 -7.85 -4.55 -16.33
CA SER A 57 -6.70 -4.32 -15.45
C SER A 57 -6.26 -5.55 -14.68
N TYR A 58 -4.96 -5.59 -14.43
CA TYR A 58 -4.30 -6.50 -13.52
C TYR A 58 -3.73 -5.73 -12.34
N GLY A 59 -3.59 -6.37 -11.19
CA GLY A 59 -2.78 -5.83 -10.11
C GLY A 59 -2.31 -6.88 -9.13
N VAL A 60 -1.15 -6.62 -8.53
CA VAL A 60 -0.59 -7.46 -7.48
C VAL A 60 -0.29 -6.64 -6.23
N GLU A 61 -0.49 -7.23 -5.06
CA GLU A 61 -0.10 -6.65 -3.78
C GLU A 61 0.51 -7.73 -2.88
N SER A 62 1.71 -7.45 -2.38
CA SER A 62 2.49 -8.36 -1.55
C SER A 62 2.07 -8.36 -0.08
N HIS A 63 1.55 -7.24 0.42
CA HIS A 63 1.12 -7.09 1.79
C HIS A 63 -0.21 -7.82 2.01
N PRO A 64 -0.27 -8.92 2.78
CA PRO A 64 -1.46 -9.77 2.85
C PRO A 64 -2.72 -9.03 3.35
N PHE A 65 -2.57 -8.23 4.41
CA PHE A 65 -3.68 -7.45 4.95
C PHE A 65 -4.21 -6.38 3.97
N VAL A 66 -3.31 -5.66 3.28
CA VAL A 66 -3.70 -4.65 2.28
C VAL A 66 -4.28 -5.31 1.04
N ALA A 67 -3.77 -6.48 0.64
CA ALA A 67 -4.33 -7.28 -0.44
C ALA A 67 -5.77 -7.72 -0.15
N ARG A 68 -6.08 -8.14 1.09
CA ARG A 68 -7.46 -8.43 1.49
C ARG A 68 -8.37 -7.19 1.45
N ILE A 69 -7.87 -6.02 1.87
CA ILE A 69 -8.59 -4.75 1.72
C ILE A 69 -8.89 -4.45 0.24
N ALA A 70 -7.89 -4.59 -0.63
CA ALA A 70 -8.02 -4.39 -2.06
C ALA A 70 -9.08 -5.33 -2.67
N GLY A 71 -8.97 -6.63 -2.40
CA GLY A 71 -9.93 -7.64 -2.84
C GLY A 71 -11.36 -7.31 -2.37
N ALA A 72 -11.56 -6.99 -1.09
CA ALA A 72 -12.86 -6.61 -0.57
C ALA A 72 -13.44 -5.35 -1.24
N LYS A 73 -12.61 -4.36 -1.60
CA LYS A 73 -13.05 -3.18 -2.34
C LYS A 73 -13.46 -3.50 -3.79
N LEU A 74 -12.80 -4.46 -4.44
CA LEU A 74 -13.15 -4.91 -5.79
C LEU A 74 -14.48 -5.69 -5.82
N LEU A 75 -14.96 -6.18 -4.68
CA LEU A 75 -16.30 -6.78 -4.53
C LEU A 75 -17.44 -5.75 -4.55
N ARG A 76 -17.19 -4.49 -4.88
CA ARG A 76 -18.18 -3.39 -4.92
C ARG A 76 -19.40 -3.63 -5.80
N HIS A 77 -19.33 -4.56 -6.75
CA HIS A 77 -20.42 -4.95 -7.65
C HIS A 77 -21.30 -6.08 -7.09
N SER A 78 -20.99 -6.59 -5.90
CA SER A 78 -21.80 -7.59 -5.20
C SER A 78 -23.18 -7.03 -4.81
N ASP A 79 -24.13 -7.91 -4.46
CA ASP A 79 -25.48 -7.52 -4.09
C ASP A 79 -25.48 -6.67 -2.77
N PRO A 80 -25.87 -5.38 -2.82
CA PRO A 80 -25.90 -4.52 -1.65
C PRO A 80 -26.97 -4.91 -0.63
N THR A 81 -27.99 -5.67 -1.01
CA THR A 81 -29.01 -6.18 -0.08
C THR A 81 -28.45 -7.35 0.72
N GLN A 82 -27.83 -8.33 0.07
CA GLN A 82 -27.16 -9.45 0.76
C GLN A 82 -26.07 -8.95 1.72
N TYR A 83 -25.26 -7.98 1.30
CA TYR A 83 -24.27 -7.34 2.17
C TYR A 83 -24.91 -6.68 3.40
N ARG A 84 -25.98 -5.88 3.22
CA ARG A 84 -26.67 -5.22 4.33
C ARG A 84 -27.29 -6.22 5.31
N GLU A 85 -27.88 -7.29 4.80
CA GLU A 85 -28.45 -8.36 5.62
C GLU A 85 -27.38 -9.07 6.42
N PHE A 86 -26.26 -9.44 5.79
CA PHE A 86 -25.12 -10.05 6.49
C PHE A 86 -24.56 -9.15 7.58
N ALA A 87 -24.21 -7.91 7.25
CA ALA A 87 -23.68 -6.93 8.21
C ALA A 87 -24.70 -6.62 9.33
N GLY A 88 -25.99 -6.58 8.99
CA GLY A 88 -27.09 -6.41 9.94
C GLY A 88 -27.20 -7.57 10.93
N ARG A 89 -27.09 -8.82 10.47
CA ARG A 89 -27.04 -10.01 11.33
C ARG A 89 -25.85 -9.98 12.29
N VAL A 90 -24.66 -9.64 11.77
CA VAL A 90 -23.44 -9.45 12.59
C VAL A 90 -23.67 -8.40 13.67
N LEU A 91 -24.16 -7.21 13.30
CA LEU A 91 -24.40 -6.12 14.25
C LEU A 91 -25.46 -6.49 15.31
N ALA A 92 -26.55 -7.15 14.90
CA ALA A 92 -27.60 -7.57 15.81
C ALA A 92 -27.11 -8.63 16.81
N SER A 93 -26.29 -9.58 16.35
CA SER A 93 -25.64 -10.57 17.21
C SER A 93 -24.64 -9.91 18.17
N ALA A 94 -23.78 -9.02 17.66
CA ALA A 94 -22.81 -8.28 18.45
C ALA A 94 -23.48 -7.52 19.61
N LYS A 95 -24.59 -6.82 19.37
CA LYS A 95 -25.37 -6.10 20.38
C LYS A 95 -26.00 -6.99 21.46
N ARG A 96 -26.15 -8.30 21.24
CA ARG A 96 -26.68 -9.26 22.22
C ARG A 96 -25.59 -10.11 22.90
N ARG A 97 -24.39 -10.19 22.33
CA ARG A 97 -23.26 -10.95 22.90
C ARG A 97 -22.85 -10.37 24.25
N LYS A 98 -22.48 -11.24 25.19
CA LYS A 98 -21.81 -10.84 26.43
C LYS A 98 -20.36 -10.43 26.13
N PRO A 99 -19.71 -9.65 27.01
CA PRO A 99 -18.27 -9.40 26.92
C PRO A 99 -17.51 -10.73 26.85
N SER A 100 -16.53 -10.83 25.96
CA SER A 100 -15.64 -11.99 25.92
C SER A 100 -14.44 -11.77 26.85
N SER A 101 -13.74 -12.85 27.19
CA SER A 101 -12.46 -12.80 27.90
C SER A 101 -11.26 -12.69 26.94
N THR A 102 -11.47 -12.13 25.74
CA THR A 102 -10.38 -11.96 24.76
C THR A 102 -9.31 -11.04 25.33
N GLU A 103 -8.07 -11.52 25.32
CA GLU A 103 -6.91 -10.71 25.65
C GLU A 103 -6.39 -9.99 24.39
N TYR A 104 -6.16 -8.69 24.52
CA TYR A 104 -5.63 -7.86 23.43
C TYR A 104 -4.25 -7.32 23.80
N PRO A 105 -3.36 -7.09 22.80
CA PRO A 105 -2.07 -6.45 23.06
C PRO A 105 -2.20 -5.07 23.72
N ASP A 106 -1.22 -4.67 24.54
CA ASP A 106 -1.17 -3.36 25.24
C ASP A 106 -1.40 -2.15 24.34
N LEU A 107 -1.02 -2.22 23.06
CA LEU A 107 -1.30 -1.14 22.14
C LEU A 107 -2.82 -0.92 21.99
N ILE A 108 -3.62 -1.99 21.85
CA ILE A 108 -5.06 -1.91 21.67
C ILE A 108 -5.71 -1.26 22.89
N HIS A 109 -5.31 -1.65 24.09
CA HIS A 109 -5.79 -1.02 25.34
C HIS A 109 -5.45 0.47 25.41
N ARG A 110 -4.32 0.91 24.84
CA ARG A 110 -3.97 2.33 24.73
C ARG A 110 -4.70 3.08 23.61
N CYS A 111 -5.40 2.38 22.74
CA CYS A 111 -6.10 2.98 21.59
C CYS A 111 -7.61 3.11 21.80
N TYR A 112 -8.20 2.33 22.70
CA TYR A 112 -9.64 2.28 22.93
C TYR A 112 -9.97 2.34 24.42
N SER A 113 -11.10 2.98 24.77
CA SER A 113 -11.65 2.82 26.11
C SER A 113 -12.13 1.38 26.31
N PRO A 114 -12.26 0.88 27.55
CA PRO A 114 -12.80 -0.46 27.80
C PRO A 114 -14.16 -0.68 27.13
N GLU A 115 -15.04 0.31 27.18
CA GLU A 115 -16.34 0.27 26.50
C GLU A 115 -16.22 0.09 24.98
N HIS A 116 -15.39 0.91 24.33
CA HIS A 116 -15.20 0.84 22.88
C HIS A 116 -14.54 -0.49 22.48
N LEU A 117 -13.56 -0.96 23.25
CA LEU A 117 -12.91 -2.23 23.00
C LEU A 117 -13.88 -3.41 23.15
N HIS A 118 -14.73 -3.40 24.19
CA HIS A 118 -15.78 -4.42 24.33
C HIS A 118 -16.77 -4.39 23.17
N ALA A 119 -17.16 -3.21 22.68
CA ALA A 119 -18.04 -3.12 21.51
C ALA A 119 -17.37 -3.67 20.24
N LEU A 120 -16.09 -3.34 20.00
CA LEU A 120 -15.32 -3.85 18.87
C LEU A 120 -15.11 -5.35 18.94
N ASP A 121 -14.78 -5.89 20.11
CA ASP A 121 -14.63 -7.32 20.34
C ASP A 121 -15.93 -8.09 20.07
N ARG A 122 -17.07 -7.54 20.49
CA ARG A 122 -18.39 -8.12 20.20
C ARG A 122 -18.72 -8.11 18.72
N ILE A 123 -18.32 -7.07 17.97
CA ILE A 123 -18.49 -7.03 16.51
C ILE A 123 -17.57 -8.06 15.85
N ARG A 124 -16.29 -8.10 16.22
CA ARG A 124 -15.30 -9.05 15.69
C ARG A 124 -15.74 -10.50 15.90
N THR A 125 -16.04 -10.88 17.14
CA THR A 125 -16.45 -12.26 17.46
C THR A 125 -17.81 -12.63 16.86
N ALA A 126 -18.72 -11.66 16.67
CA ALA A 126 -19.95 -11.88 15.91
C ALA A 126 -19.65 -12.14 14.43
N TYR A 127 -18.81 -11.31 13.82
CA TYR A 127 -18.37 -11.49 12.44
C TYR A 127 -17.73 -12.86 12.25
N GLU A 128 -16.75 -13.23 13.08
CA GLU A 128 -16.05 -14.53 13.00
C GLU A 128 -17.02 -15.72 13.08
N SER A 129 -18.09 -15.63 13.86
CA SER A 129 -19.09 -16.71 13.95
C SER A 129 -19.99 -16.86 12.72
N PHE A 130 -20.07 -15.84 11.87
CA PHE A 130 -20.87 -15.85 10.64
C PHE A 130 -20.02 -15.87 9.38
N ALA A 131 -18.70 -15.65 9.49
CA ALA A 131 -17.80 -15.55 8.35
C ALA A 131 -17.84 -16.83 7.51
N ASP A 132 -18.18 -16.68 6.23
CA ASP A 132 -18.42 -17.79 5.30
C ASP A 132 -17.63 -17.64 3.98
N GLY A 133 -16.75 -16.63 3.90
CA GLY A 133 -15.98 -16.32 2.69
C GLY A 133 -16.80 -15.72 1.55
N SER A 134 -18.11 -15.50 1.72
CA SER A 134 -18.94 -14.84 0.71
C SER A 134 -18.51 -13.38 0.51
N PRO A 135 -18.88 -12.75 -0.63
CA PRO A 135 -18.62 -11.33 -0.80
C PRO A 135 -19.26 -10.45 0.28
N ALA A 136 -20.45 -10.82 0.77
CA ALA A 136 -21.11 -10.14 1.88
C ALA A 136 -20.30 -10.24 3.18
N SER A 137 -19.69 -11.40 3.46
CA SER A 137 -18.76 -11.59 4.57
C SER A 137 -17.51 -10.72 4.44
N GLU A 138 -16.83 -10.73 3.29
CA GLU A 138 -15.59 -9.94 3.09
C GLU A 138 -15.84 -8.42 3.13
N LEU A 139 -16.95 -7.94 2.57
CA LEU A 139 -17.36 -6.54 2.69
C LEU A 139 -17.68 -6.18 4.15
N THR A 140 -18.26 -7.10 4.92
CA THR A 140 -18.56 -6.90 6.35
C THR A 140 -17.29 -6.86 7.19
N TRP A 141 -16.29 -7.68 6.88
CA TRP A 141 -14.95 -7.58 7.45
C TRP A 141 -14.34 -6.20 7.18
N LEU A 142 -14.33 -5.76 5.91
CA LEU A 142 -13.80 -4.44 5.55
C LEU A 142 -14.55 -3.31 6.27
N THR A 143 -15.85 -3.47 6.51
CA THR A 143 -16.65 -2.52 7.28
C THR A 143 -16.11 -2.37 8.70
N LEU A 144 -15.82 -3.48 9.40
CA LEU A 144 -15.18 -3.46 10.72
C LEU A 144 -13.82 -2.77 10.66
N ILE A 145 -12.97 -3.15 9.70
CA ILE A 145 -11.62 -2.57 9.55
C ILE A 145 -11.70 -1.04 9.30
N SER A 146 -12.66 -0.58 8.50
CA SER A 146 -12.81 0.83 8.14
C SER A 146 -13.10 1.75 9.33
N VAL A 147 -13.70 1.22 10.41
CA VAL A 147 -14.14 2.02 11.56
C VAL A 147 -13.14 2.03 12.72
N LEU A 148 -12.10 1.21 12.68
CA LEU A 148 -11.15 1.09 13.81
C LEU A 148 -10.48 2.43 14.14
N ARG A 149 -9.96 3.13 13.14
CA ARG A 149 -9.27 4.41 13.36
C ARG A 149 -10.17 5.57 13.78
N SER A 150 -11.46 5.55 13.43
CA SER A 150 -12.43 6.59 13.80
C SER A 150 -13.06 6.37 15.17
N THR A 151 -13.03 5.13 15.65
CA THR A 151 -13.54 4.72 16.96
C THR A 151 -12.45 4.68 18.04
N SER A 152 -11.18 4.85 17.63
CA SER A 152 -10.02 5.00 18.52
C SER A 152 -9.84 6.43 19.02
N HIS A 153 -9.48 6.59 20.30
CA HIS A 153 -9.10 7.89 20.85
C HIS A 153 -7.64 8.25 20.54
N ALA A 154 -6.83 7.32 20.03
CA ALA A 154 -5.43 7.56 19.71
C ALA A 154 -5.26 8.53 18.54
N GLY A 155 -4.29 9.41 18.69
CA GLY A 155 -3.77 10.27 17.66
C GLY A 155 -3.19 9.42 16.54
N THR A 156 -3.19 9.95 15.32
CA THR A 156 -2.49 9.30 14.21
C THR A 156 -1.49 10.29 13.62
N ALA A 157 -0.22 9.91 13.50
CA ALA A 157 0.80 10.71 12.84
C ALA A 157 0.46 10.80 11.36
N GLN A 158 -0.16 11.90 10.89
CA GLN A 158 -0.57 12.06 9.49
C GLN A 158 -1.27 10.80 8.90
N TRP A 159 -2.00 10.05 9.74
CA TRP A 159 -2.66 8.77 9.39
C TRP A 159 -1.75 7.57 9.09
N GLN A 160 -0.43 7.74 9.23
CA GLN A 160 0.61 6.73 9.02
C GLN A 160 0.72 5.79 10.21
N TYR A 161 0.94 6.34 11.40
CA TYR A 161 1.20 5.57 12.62
C TYR A 161 0.21 5.92 13.71
N VAL A 162 -0.22 4.93 14.48
CA VAL A 162 -1.00 5.16 15.70
C VAL A 162 -0.06 5.71 16.77
N LEU A 163 -0.42 6.89 17.28
CA LEU A 163 0.29 7.60 18.33
C LEU A 163 -0.57 7.52 19.61
N PRO A 164 -0.45 6.44 20.41
CA PRO A 164 -1.30 6.26 21.59
C PRO A 164 -1.14 7.39 22.62
N ASN A 165 0.02 8.06 22.64
CA ASN A 165 0.29 9.16 23.57
C ASN A 165 -0.29 10.52 23.12
N LYS A 166 -1.04 10.56 22.01
CA LYS A 166 -1.79 11.74 21.58
C LYS A 166 -3.27 11.36 21.55
N SER A 167 -4.17 12.25 21.96
CA SER A 167 -5.61 11.96 21.99
C SER A 167 -6.39 12.81 20.98
N LYS A 168 -7.51 12.28 20.47
CA LYS A 168 -8.52 12.99 19.66
C LYS A 168 -9.76 13.25 20.50
N LYS A 169 -10.43 14.39 20.27
CA LYS A 169 -11.52 14.90 21.12
C LYS A 169 -12.82 14.08 21.09
N LEU A 170 -13.16 13.40 19.99
CA LEU A 170 -14.39 12.60 19.90
C LEU A 170 -14.17 11.37 19.01
N ALA A 171 -14.39 10.18 19.58
CA ALA A 171 -14.50 8.93 18.83
C ALA A 171 -15.98 8.52 18.81
N GLN A 172 -16.50 8.13 17.64
CA GLN A 172 -17.86 7.59 17.53
C GLN A 172 -17.94 6.23 18.23
N HIS A 173 -19.09 5.88 18.82
CA HIS A 173 -19.27 4.56 19.41
C HIS A 173 -19.19 3.46 18.32
N PRO A 174 -18.47 2.35 18.52
CA PRO A 174 -18.21 1.35 17.47
C PRO A 174 -19.44 0.78 16.77
N PHE A 175 -20.54 0.51 17.50
CA PHE A 175 -21.78 0.03 16.87
C PHE A 175 -22.39 1.04 15.89
N ASP A 176 -22.32 2.34 16.20
CA ASP A 176 -22.88 3.39 15.36
C ASP A 176 -21.99 3.67 14.16
N ALA A 177 -20.67 3.64 14.37
CA ALA A 177 -19.69 3.74 13.30
C ALA A 177 -19.86 2.59 12.31
N PHE A 178 -19.97 1.35 12.81
CA PHE A 178 -20.21 0.16 11.98
C PHE A 178 -21.52 0.26 11.19
N ALA A 179 -22.64 0.59 11.85
CA ALA A 179 -23.93 0.76 11.18
C ALA A 179 -23.90 1.87 10.12
N SER A 180 -23.21 2.98 10.40
CA SER A 180 -23.06 4.10 9.47
C SER A 180 -22.18 3.71 8.27
N ALA A 181 -21.10 2.97 8.51
CA ALA A 181 -20.24 2.44 7.47
C ALA A 181 -20.99 1.43 6.58
N THR A 182 -21.81 0.54 7.16
CA THR A 182 -22.65 -0.39 6.39
C THR A 182 -23.59 0.34 5.43
N LYS A 183 -24.28 1.38 5.91
CA LYS A 183 -25.15 2.21 5.06
C LYS A 183 -24.36 2.93 3.96
N MET A 184 -23.19 3.45 4.31
CA MET A 184 -22.30 4.12 3.36
C MET A 184 -21.82 3.18 2.25
N PHE A 185 -21.36 1.98 2.60
CA PHE A 185 -20.86 0.99 1.63
C PHE A 185 -21.98 0.54 0.71
N ALA A 186 -23.15 0.17 1.27
CA ALA A 186 -24.29 -0.26 0.47
C ALA A 186 -24.78 0.82 -0.50
N ARG A 187 -24.74 2.10 -0.10
CA ARG A 187 -25.04 3.22 -1.00
C ARG A 187 -24.01 3.33 -2.13
N ASP A 188 -22.72 3.19 -1.81
CA ASP A 188 -21.67 3.26 -2.82
C ASP A 188 -21.79 2.09 -3.81
N MET A 189 -22.04 0.88 -3.33
CA MET A 189 -22.31 -0.30 -4.16
C MET A 189 -23.51 -0.08 -5.10
N GLY A 190 -24.61 0.48 -4.59
CA GLY A 190 -25.80 0.77 -5.40
C GLY A 190 -25.59 1.86 -6.47
N ASN A 191 -24.54 2.68 -6.33
CA ASN A 191 -24.16 3.71 -7.31
C ASN A 191 -23.06 3.24 -8.26
N SER A 192 -22.43 2.08 -8.01
CA SER A 192 -21.39 1.52 -8.87
C SER A 192 -21.99 1.17 -10.23
N LYS A 193 -21.48 1.79 -11.30
CA LYS A 193 -21.86 1.41 -12.66
C LYS A 193 -21.33 0.01 -12.92
N VAL A 194 -22.18 -0.90 -13.41
CA VAL A 194 -21.72 -2.20 -13.90
C VAL A 194 -21.12 -1.96 -15.29
N THR A 195 -19.80 -1.79 -15.37
CA THR A 195 -19.06 -1.69 -16.64
C THR A 195 -18.06 -2.84 -16.80
N ALA A 196 -17.76 -3.17 -18.05
CA ALA A 196 -17.79 -4.53 -18.60
C ALA A 196 -16.52 -5.38 -18.45
N THR A 197 -15.56 -5.01 -17.60
CA THR A 197 -14.38 -5.86 -17.38
C THR A 197 -13.93 -5.81 -15.93
N PRO A 198 -14.14 -6.90 -15.16
CA PRO A 198 -13.65 -7.01 -13.80
C PRO A 198 -12.13 -6.92 -13.77
N ALA A 199 -11.59 -6.22 -12.77
CA ALA A 199 -10.17 -6.23 -12.48
C ALA A 199 -9.72 -7.64 -12.03
N ILE A 200 -8.57 -8.07 -12.51
CA ILE A 200 -7.93 -9.31 -12.09
C ILE A 200 -6.86 -8.98 -11.04
N PHE A 201 -7.03 -9.48 -9.82
CA PHE A 201 -6.19 -9.11 -8.70
C PHE A 201 -5.60 -10.34 -8.00
N PHE A 202 -4.32 -10.27 -7.64
CA PHE A 202 -3.62 -11.34 -6.93
C PHE A 202 -2.85 -10.82 -5.71
N GLN A 203 -2.86 -11.58 -4.63
CA GLN A 203 -1.87 -11.40 -3.56
C GLN A 203 -0.55 -12.05 -4.00
N ALA A 204 0.37 -11.25 -4.53
CA ALA A 204 1.64 -11.71 -5.08
C ALA A 204 2.74 -10.65 -4.92
N ASP A 205 3.99 -11.07 -5.09
CA ASP A 205 5.17 -10.19 -5.03
C ASP A 205 5.51 -9.65 -6.42
N ALA A 206 5.65 -8.32 -6.56
CA ALA A 206 6.01 -7.66 -7.80
C ALA A 206 7.38 -8.09 -8.37
N ARG A 207 8.27 -8.63 -7.52
CA ARG A 207 9.55 -9.19 -7.95
C ARG A 207 9.39 -10.51 -8.72
N ASN A 208 8.20 -11.11 -8.67
CA ASN A 208 7.88 -12.35 -9.35
C ASN A 208 6.36 -12.45 -9.62
N SER A 209 5.86 -11.70 -10.61
CA SER A 209 4.44 -11.70 -10.98
C SER A 209 4.10 -12.75 -12.04
N THR A 210 4.50 -14.01 -11.84
CA THR A 210 4.21 -15.12 -12.80
C THR A 210 2.72 -15.37 -13.06
N VAL A 211 1.85 -14.87 -12.19
CA VAL A 211 0.39 -14.88 -12.35
C VAL A 211 -0.10 -13.95 -13.46
N ILE A 212 0.75 -13.01 -13.91
CA ILE A 212 0.46 -12.07 -14.99
C ILE A 212 1.03 -12.62 -16.31
N PRO A 213 0.21 -12.74 -17.37
CA PRO A 213 0.67 -13.25 -18.65
C PRO A 213 1.77 -12.38 -19.28
N ASP A 214 2.71 -13.02 -19.95
CA ASP A 214 3.75 -12.35 -20.74
C ASP A 214 3.12 -11.51 -21.86
N ASN A 215 3.74 -10.38 -22.21
CA ASN A 215 3.33 -9.52 -23.32
C ASN A 215 1.82 -9.19 -23.36
N SER A 216 1.22 -8.90 -22.19
CA SER A 216 -0.22 -8.66 -22.05
C SER A 216 -0.59 -7.26 -21.57
N ILE A 217 0.40 -6.49 -21.09
CA ILE A 217 0.20 -5.18 -20.49
C ILE A 217 0.64 -4.09 -21.45
N SER A 218 -0.25 -3.12 -21.73
CA SER A 218 0.07 -1.95 -22.56
C SER A 218 0.30 -0.68 -21.74
N LEU A 219 -0.21 -0.62 -20.51
CA LEU A 219 -0.06 0.55 -19.64
C LEU A 219 0.21 0.12 -18.18
N VAL A 220 1.27 0.63 -17.57
CA VAL A 220 1.54 0.45 -16.14
C VAL A 220 1.32 1.79 -15.44
N ILE A 221 0.51 1.82 -14.38
CA ILE A 221 0.28 3.03 -13.56
C ILE A 221 0.45 2.66 -12.11
N THR A 222 1.50 3.17 -11.46
CA THR A 222 1.80 2.77 -10.09
C THR A 222 2.63 3.80 -9.33
N SER A 223 2.82 3.53 -8.04
CA SER A 223 3.75 4.23 -7.16
C SER A 223 4.45 3.18 -6.31
N PRO A 224 5.71 2.82 -6.61
CA PRO A 224 6.43 1.88 -5.78
C PRO A 224 6.59 2.40 -4.35
N PRO A 225 6.84 1.55 -3.35
CA PRO A 225 7.08 2.01 -1.99
C PRO A 225 8.38 2.82 -1.93
N TYR A 226 8.32 4.12 -1.59
CA TYR A 226 9.50 4.99 -1.67
C TYR A 226 10.57 4.61 -0.63
N PRO A 227 11.87 4.81 -0.92
CA PRO A 227 12.96 4.57 0.03
C PRO A 227 13.06 5.68 1.10
N ASN A 228 11.92 6.04 1.71
CA ASN A 228 11.76 7.14 2.65
C ASN A 228 11.61 6.65 4.10
N ASN A 229 11.79 5.35 4.34
CA ASN A 229 11.63 4.70 5.64
C ASN A 229 10.19 4.67 6.18
N TYR A 230 9.21 4.67 5.29
CA TYR A 230 7.83 4.38 5.63
C TYR A 230 7.65 2.87 5.79
N ASP A 231 7.30 2.46 7.00
CA ASP A 231 6.98 1.06 7.31
C ASP A 231 5.51 0.75 6.97
N TYR A 232 5.31 0.12 5.81
CA TYR A 232 3.98 -0.30 5.34
C TYR A 232 3.36 -1.38 6.22
N ALA A 233 4.17 -2.24 6.85
CA ALA A 233 3.69 -3.29 7.75
C ALA A 233 3.15 -2.69 9.07
N ASP A 234 3.86 -1.71 9.64
CA ASP A 234 3.37 -1.01 10.84
C ASP A 234 2.12 -0.17 10.56
N ALA A 235 1.93 0.28 9.32
CA ALA A 235 0.79 1.09 8.95
C ALA A 235 -0.56 0.39 9.16
N THR A 236 -0.60 -0.96 9.13
CA THR A 236 -1.81 -1.78 9.38
C THR A 236 -1.77 -2.51 10.73
N ARG A 237 -0.76 -2.27 11.58
CA ARG A 237 -0.58 -3.04 12.82
C ARG A 237 -1.76 -2.93 13.78
N LEU A 238 -2.42 -1.77 13.85
CA LEU A 238 -3.61 -1.60 14.69
C LEU A 238 -4.73 -2.54 14.27
N GLU A 239 -5.01 -2.57 12.97
CA GLU A 239 -6.04 -3.39 12.37
C GLU A 239 -5.75 -4.89 12.56
N MET A 240 -4.51 -5.31 12.28
CA MET A 240 -4.06 -6.70 12.42
C MET A 240 -4.07 -7.17 13.89
N MET A 241 -3.62 -6.33 14.83
CA MET A 241 -3.67 -6.65 16.27
C MET A 241 -5.10 -6.76 16.80
N LEU A 242 -6.03 -5.93 16.30
CA LEU A 242 -7.43 -6.02 16.69
C LEU A 242 -8.08 -7.29 16.14
N MET A 243 -7.67 -7.75 14.96
CA MET A 243 -8.09 -9.04 14.40
C MET A 243 -7.33 -10.24 15.00
N LEU A 244 -6.41 -10.01 15.95
CA LEU A 244 -5.55 -11.04 16.56
C LEU A 244 -4.69 -11.81 15.53
N GLU A 245 -4.40 -11.21 14.38
CA GLU A 245 -3.52 -11.78 13.36
C GLU A 245 -2.04 -11.66 13.75
N ILE A 246 -1.72 -10.70 14.63
CA ILE A 246 -0.40 -10.51 15.24
C ILE A 246 -0.55 -10.05 16.69
N GLY A 247 0.36 -10.50 17.57
CA GLY A 247 0.44 -10.03 18.95
C GLY A 247 1.25 -8.75 19.13
N GLY A 248 2.11 -8.41 18.17
CA GLY A 248 3.20 -7.47 18.43
C GLY A 248 3.88 -6.86 17.21
N TRP A 249 4.73 -5.87 17.48
CA TRP A 249 5.68 -5.35 16.49
C TRP A 249 6.68 -6.42 16.00
N SER A 250 7.07 -7.33 16.89
CA SER A 250 8.02 -8.42 16.62
C SER A 250 7.53 -9.37 15.52
N GLU A 251 6.22 -9.59 15.44
CA GLU A 251 5.61 -10.53 14.48
C GLU A 251 5.44 -9.95 13.08
N LEU A 252 5.48 -8.61 12.92
CA LEU A 252 5.40 -7.95 11.62
C LEU A 252 6.46 -8.44 10.62
N GLN A 253 7.61 -8.88 11.13
CA GLN A 253 8.69 -9.36 10.26
C GLN A 253 8.23 -10.58 9.43
N GLY A 254 7.68 -11.59 10.10
CA GLY A 254 7.22 -12.82 9.45
C GLY A 254 5.86 -12.68 8.77
N ALA A 255 4.95 -11.90 9.36
CA ALA A 255 3.59 -11.76 8.84
C ALA A 255 3.49 -10.87 7.59
N VAL A 256 4.41 -9.90 7.43
CA VAL A 256 4.30 -8.89 6.36
C VAL A 256 5.65 -8.55 5.70
N ARG A 257 6.67 -8.13 6.48
CA ARG A 257 7.86 -7.47 5.92
C ARG A 257 8.68 -8.35 4.97
N THR A 258 8.63 -9.67 5.12
CA THR A 258 9.24 -10.66 4.22
C THR A 258 8.74 -10.54 2.78
N HIS A 259 7.49 -10.12 2.59
CA HIS A 259 6.86 -10.01 1.28
C HIS A 259 7.11 -8.64 0.62
N LEU A 260 7.48 -7.62 1.38
CA LEU A 260 7.60 -6.26 0.89
C LEU A 260 8.93 -6.01 0.18
N VAL A 261 8.90 -5.09 -0.79
CA VAL A 261 10.10 -4.40 -1.27
C VAL A 261 10.78 -3.68 -0.09
N ARG A 262 12.11 -3.75 -0.04
CA ARG A 262 12.94 -3.30 1.10
C ARG A 262 13.14 -1.77 1.13
N SER A 263 12.04 -1.03 1.25
CA SER A 263 11.98 0.45 1.28
C SER A 263 12.07 1.09 2.68
N CYS A 264 12.19 0.26 3.72
CA CYS A 264 12.29 0.68 5.12
C CYS A 264 13.44 -0.04 5.83
N THR A 265 14.15 0.67 6.72
CA THR A 265 15.26 0.09 7.50
C THR A 265 14.84 -1.04 8.45
N GLN A 266 13.54 -1.19 8.72
CA GLN A 266 13.00 -2.34 9.46
C GLN A 266 12.97 -3.63 8.62
N HIS A 267 13.05 -3.53 7.29
CA HIS A 267 13.11 -4.68 6.40
C HIS A 267 14.55 -5.22 6.29
N THR A 268 15.54 -4.37 6.57
CA THR A 268 16.97 -4.64 6.34
C THR A 268 17.79 -4.60 7.62
N THR A 269 18.35 -5.74 7.98
CA THR A 269 19.29 -5.95 9.08
C THR A 269 20.57 -6.57 8.53
N THR A 270 21.66 -6.49 9.29
CA THR A 270 22.91 -7.18 8.94
C THR A 270 22.77 -8.71 8.93
N LYS A 271 21.70 -9.27 9.50
CA LYS A 271 21.44 -10.72 9.51
C LYS A 271 20.71 -11.21 8.26
N ASN A 272 19.95 -10.36 7.59
CA ASN A 272 19.10 -10.73 6.45
C ASN A 272 19.40 -9.93 5.19
N THR A 273 20.47 -9.14 5.17
CA THR A 273 20.89 -8.33 4.04
C THR A 273 22.40 -8.41 3.89
N ASP A 274 22.83 -9.14 2.87
CA ASP A 274 24.22 -9.22 2.46
C ASP A 274 24.52 -8.04 1.52
N LEU A 275 25.21 -7.03 2.04
CA LEU A 275 25.47 -5.80 1.30
C LEU A 275 26.43 -6.01 0.12
N ASP A 276 27.47 -6.81 0.33
CA ASP A 276 28.50 -7.03 -0.68
C ASP A 276 27.89 -7.77 -1.86
N HIS A 277 27.10 -8.82 -1.58
CA HIS A 277 26.35 -9.54 -2.60
C HIS A 277 25.45 -8.62 -3.42
N LEU A 278 24.66 -7.77 -2.76
CA LEU A 278 23.75 -6.84 -3.45
C LEU A 278 24.52 -5.87 -4.37
N LEU A 279 25.61 -5.27 -3.88
CA LEU A 279 26.36 -4.28 -4.65
C LEU A 279 27.11 -4.90 -5.84
N THR A 280 27.48 -6.18 -5.75
CA THR A 280 28.10 -6.94 -6.85
C THR A 280 27.11 -7.62 -7.78
N SER A 281 25.80 -7.45 -7.54
CA SER A 281 24.79 -8.11 -8.36
C SER A 281 24.69 -7.46 -9.73
N LYS A 282 24.44 -8.29 -10.76
CA LYS A 282 24.29 -7.82 -12.14
C LYS A 282 23.11 -6.87 -12.32
N GLU A 283 22.11 -6.99 -11.46
CA GLU A 283 20.92 -6.14 -11.44
C GLU A 283 21.26 -4.68 -11.13
N LEU A 284 22.33 -4.42 -10.36
CA LEU A 284 22.75 -3.07 -9.99
C LEU A 284 23.88 -2.49 -10.84
N HIS A 285 24.50 -3.27 -11.74
CA HIS A 285 25.56 -2.79 -12.64
C HIS A 285 25.27 -1.42 -13.30
N PRO A 286 24.05 -1.12 -13.79
CA PRO A 286 23.77 0.15 -14.46
C PRO A 286 23.95 1.39 -13.58
N ILE A 287 23.97 1.24 -12.25
CA ILE A 287 24.08 2.34 -11.28
C ILE A 287 25.17 2.08 -10.22
N GLU A 288 26.03 1.09 -10.44
CA GLU A 288 26.93 0.52 -9.43
C GLU A 288 27.86 1.57 -8.79
N ASP A 289 28.53 2.38 -9.61
CA ASP A 289 29.50 3.36 -9.13
C ASP A 289 28.87 4.37 -8.18
N GLU A 290 27.71 4.91 -8.56
CA GLU A 290 27.00 5.93 -7.79
C GLU A 290 26.35 5.34 -6.53
N ILE A 291 25.72 4.17 -6.64
CA ILE A 291 25.08 3.55 -5.47
C ILE A 291 26.12 3.13 -4.43
N ARG A 292 27.31 2.66 -4.84
CA ARG A 292 28.42 2.36 -3.91
C ARG A 292 28.85 3.61 -3.14
N GLN A 293 28.99 4.76 -3.79
CA GLN A 293 29.35 6.02 -3.13
C GLN A 293 28.28 6.47 -2.12
N VAL A 294 27.00 6.38 -2.50
CA VAL A 294 25.87 6.74 -1.62
C VAL A 294 25.80 5.80 -0.42
N VAL A 295 25.94 4.49 -0.64
CA VAL A 295 25.91 3.47 0.42
C VAL A 295 27.07 3.65 1.40
N GLN A 296 28.27 3.91 0.89
CA GLN A 296 29.45 4.20 1.72
C GLN A 296 29.21 5.43 2.60
N SER A 297 28.78 6.54 1.99
CA SER A 297 28.47 7.79 2.71
C SER A 297 27.43 7.58 3.80
N LEU A 298 26.37 6.83 3.51
CA LEU A 298 25.33 6.49 4.48
C LEU A 298 25.86 5.62 5.62
N SER A 299 26.78 4.69 5.34
CA SER A 299 27.40 3.81 6.33
C SER A 299 28.30 4.59 7.30
N GLU A 300 29.06 5.55 6.80
CA GLU A 300 29.90 6.44 7.59
C GLU A 300 29.07 7.37 8.48
N ILE A 301 28.11 8.11 7.88
CA ILE A 301 27.26 9.05 8.62
C ILE A 301 26.45 8.32 9.69
N ARG A 302 25.99 7.10 9.42
CA ARG A 302 25.27 6.26 10.40
C ARG A 302 25.99 6.16 11.74
N GLN A 303 27.32 6.09 11.75
CA GLN A 303 28.09 5.94 13.00
C GLN A 303 27.94 7.16 13.92
N SER A 304 27.68 8.34 13.35
CA SER A 304 27.46 9.59 14.09
C SER A 304 26.02 9.80 14.58
N LYS A 305 25.06 8.93 14.21
CA LYS A 305 23.63 9.16 14.47
C LYS A 305 23.09 8.28 15.59
N GLY A 306 22.36 8.89 16.52
CA GLY A 306 21.54 8.17 17.50
C GLY A 306 20.54 7.24 16.81
N GLY A 307 20.56 5.95 17.17
CA GLY A 307 19.71 4.91 16.59
C GLY A 307 20.32 4.15 15.41
N LYS A 308 21.43 4.62 14.81
CA LYS A 308 22.22 3.89 13.78
C LYS A 308 21.36 3.15 12.74
N LYS A 309 20.34 3.81 12.19
CA LYS A 309 19.46 3.23 11.17
C LYS A 309 20.26 2.76 9.95
N ASN A 310 19.88 1.60 9.41
CA ASN A 310 20.59 0.92 8.32
C ASN A 310 20.20 1.45 6.93
N TYR A 311 20.26 2.77 6.72
CA TYR A 311 19.87 3.36 5.44
C TYR A 311 20.73 2.89 4.26
N HIS A 312 22.02 2.62 4.50
CA HIS A 312 22.94 2.03 3.52
C HIS A 312 22.43 0.67 3.01
N LEU A 313 22.01 -0.23 3.91
CA LEU A 313 21.40 -1.52 3.54
C LEU A 313 20.07 -1.33 2.80
N MET A 314 19.21 -0.45 3.32
CA MET A 314 17.88 -0.18 2.75
C MET A 314 17.98 0.34 1.30
N VAL A 315 18.90 1.27 1.02
CA VAL A 315 19.08 1.82 -0.33
C VAL A 315 19.55 0.74 -1.30
N ALA A 316 20.60 -0.02 -0.97
CA ALA A 316 21.09 -1.10 -1.82
C ALA A 316 20.00 -2.16 -2.09
N ALA A 317 19.32 -2.60 -1.03
CA ALA A 317 18.25 -3.59 -1.10
C ALA A 317 17.04 -3.11 -1.92
N TYR A 318 16.65 -1.83 -1.79
CA TYR A 318 15.54 -1.24 -2.51
C TYR A 318 15.77 -1.23 -4.02
N PHE A 319 16.92 -0.73 -4.48
CA PHE A 319 17.20 -0.67 -5.92
C PHE A 319 17.42 -2.06 -6.50
N HIS A 320 17.99 -3.00 -5.74
CA HIS A 320 18.08 -4.38 -6.18
C HIS A 320 16.70 -5.01 -6.36
N ASP A 321 15.79 -4.81 -5.39
CA ASP A 321 14.40 -5.28 -5.50
C ASP A 321 13.72 -4.67 -6.75
N LEU A 322 13.86 -3.36 -6.98
CA LEU A 322 13.22 -2.72 -8.14
C LEU A 322 13.89 -3.05 -9.48
N ALA A 323 15.17 -3.37 -9.51
CA ALA A 323 15.82 -3.90 -10.71
C ALA A 323 15.22 -5.26 -11.12
N ILE A 324 14.87 -6.12 -10.15
CA ILE A 324 14.14 -7.36 -10.41
C ILE A 324 12.73 -7.06 -10.92
N VAL A 325 12.01 -6.12 -10.28
CA VAL A 325 10.67 -5.69 -10.72
C VAL A 325 10.70 -5.17 -12.16
N TRP A 326 11.71 -4.37 -12.54
CA TRP A 326 11.84 -3.89 -13.92
C TRP A 326 12.01 -5.03 -14.94
N ARG A 327 12.77 -6.07 -14.60
CA ARG A 327 12.92 -7.26 -15.47
C ARG A 327 11.61 -8.02 -15.61
N ASP A 328 10.84 -8.13 -14.53
CA ASP A 328 9.53 -8.76 -14.56
C ASP A 328 8.50 -7.90 -15.33
N LEU A 329 8.59 -6.57 -15.20
CA LEU A 329 7.80 -5.63 -16.00
C LEU A 329 8.09 -5.77 -17.49
N ARG A 330 9.36 -5.90 -17.91
CA ARG A 330 9.67 -6.11 -19.33
C ARG A 330 9.04 -7.40 -19.87
N ARG A 331 9.01 -8.47 -19.07
CA ARG A 331 8.35 -9.73 -19.45
C ARG A 331 6.84 -9.56 -19.71
N VAL A 332 6.13 -8.86 -18.83
CA VAL A 332 4.66 -8.74 -18.93
C VAL A 332 4.20 -7.63 -19.87
N CYS A 333 5.03 -6.62 -20.11
CA CYS A 333 4.67 -5.46 -20.93
C CYS A 333 4.92 -5.73 -22.42
N MET A 334 3.95 -5.36 -23.26
CA MET A 334 4.06 -5.41 -24.71
C MET A 334 5.13 -4.43 -25.23
N ASP A 335 5.63 -4.66 -26.44
CA ASP A 335 6.41 -3.66 -27.16
C ASP A 335 5.57 -2.39 -27.40
N GLY A 336 6.19 -1.23 -27.24
CA GLY A 336 5.52 0.07 -27.32
C GLY A 336 4.71 0.47 -26.09
N SER A 337 4.63 -0.40 -25.07
CA SER A 337 3.91 -0.12 -23.81
C SER A 337 4.40 1.17 -23.12
N SER A 338 3.53 1.77 -22.31
CA SER A 338 3.86 2.95 -21.52
C SER A 338 3.81 2.63 -20.03
N ILE A 339 4.80 3.09 -19.28
CA ILE A 339 4.88 2.87 -17.84
C ILE A 339 4.99 4.21 -17.14
N CYS A 340 4.09 4.46 -16.18
CA CYS A 340 4.06 5.65 -15.35
C CYS A 340 4.28 5.31 -13.88
N PHE A 341 5.47 5.62 -13.38
CA PHE A 341 5.82 5.50 -11.97
C PHE A 341 5.75 6.87 -11.31
N VAL A 342 4.85 7.05 -10.33
CA VAL A 342 4.92 8.23 -9.44
C VAL A 342 6.01 7.97 -8.42
N VAL A 343 7.12 8.70 -8.51
CA VAL A 343 8.29 8.52 -7.63
C VAL A 343 8.77 9.86 -7.10
N GLY A 344 9.41 9.82 -5.93
CA GLY A 344 10.07 10.99 -5.38
C GLY A 344 11.39 10.64 -4.75
N ASP A 345 12.34 11.56 -4.88
CA ASP A 345 13.68 11.38 -4.36
C ASP A 345 13.68 11.25 -2.84
N SER A 346 14.81 10.77 -2.33
CA SER A 346 15.04 10.61 -0.90
C SER A 346 16.39 11.18 -0.51
N ALA A 347 16.50 11.60 0.75
CA ALA A 347 17.80 11.96 1.32
C ALA A 347 17.96 11.42 2.76
N PRO A 348 18.01 10.09 2.95
CA PRO A 348 18.32 9.51 4.25
C PRO A 348 19.65 10.08 4.79
N TYR A 349 19.64 10.48 6.06
CA TYR A 349 20.75 11.21 6.69
C TYR A 349 21.26 12.47 5.96
N GLY A 350 20.50 13.00 5.01
CA GLY A 350 20.93 14.13 4.18
C GLY A 350 21.85 13.76 3.02
N VAL A 351 22.03 12.47 2.72
CA VAL A 351 22.71 12.00 1.50
C VAL A 351 21.66 11.86 0.41
N TYR A 352 21.79 12.61 -0.68
CA TYR A 352 20.86 12.56 -1.81
C TYR A 352 20.90 11.20 -2.50
N VAL A 353 19.71 10.68 -2.84
CA VAL A 353 19.53 9.45 -3.62
C VAL A 353 18.69 9.81 -4.86
N PRO A 354 19.25 9.76 -6.08
CA PRO A 354 18.57 10.14 -7.32
C PRO A 354 17.62 9.03 -7.79
N VAL A 355 16.45 8.92 -7.12
CA VAL A 355 15.56 7.77 -7.28
C VAL A 355 15.07 7.62 -8.71
N HIS A 356 14.57 8.69 -9.32
CA HIS A 356 13.98 8.64 -10.65
C HIS A 356 15.02 8.28 -11.73
N GLU A 357 16.21 8.87 -11.67
CA GLU A 357 17.29 8.63 -12.64
C GLU A 357 17.82 7.19 -12.57
N TRP A 358 18.06 6.68 -11.35
CA TRP A 358 18.49 5.29 -11.19
C TRP A 358 17.42 4.31 -11.64
N LEU A 359 16.13 4.57 -11.37
CA LEU A 359 15.06 3.72 -11.87
C LEU A 359 14.94 3.76 -13.39
N GLY A 360 15.14 4.92 -14.03
CA GLY A 360 15.19 5.03 -15.49
C GLY A 360 16.32 4.19 -16.10
N ARG A 361 17.54 4.28 -15.55
CA ARG A 361 18.70 3.46 -16.00
C ARG A 361 18.49 1.96 -15.79
N LEU A 362 17.88 1.57 -14.67
CA LEU A 362 17.52 0.19 -14.40
C LEU A 362 16.44 -0.32 -15.38
N ALA A 363 15.51 0.54 -15.80
CA ALA A 363 14.53 0.19 -16.83
C ALA A 363 15.19 -0.05 -18.19
N ILE A 364 16.10 0.82 -18.65
CA ILE A 364 16.86 0.59 -19.89
C ILE A 364 17.63 -0.73 -19.82
N ALA A 365 18.30 -1.00 -18.70
CA ALA A 365 19.03 -2.25 -18.52
C ALA A 365 18.12 -3.50 -18.48
N ALA A 366 16.85 -3.35 -18.10
CA ALA A 366 15.85 -4.41 -18.17
C ALA A 366 15.31 -4.67 -19.59
N GLY A 367 15.62 -3.79 -20.55
CA GLY A 367 15.26 -3.94 -21.97
C GLY A 367 14.22 -2.94 -22.48
N PHE A 368 13.89 -1.90 -21.71
CA PHE A 368 13.03 -0.80 -22.16
C PHE A 368 13.81 0.18 -23.08
N GLU A 369 13.10 0.92 -23.94
CA GLU A 369 13.71 1.75 -24.98
C GLU A 369 14.23 3.09 -24.47
N ASP A 370 13.41 3.81 -23.70
CA ASP A 370 13.70 5.17 -23.24
C ASP A 370 12.97 5.50 -21.94
N TRP A 371 13.40 6.57 -21.25
CA TRP A 371 12.71 7.11 -20.09
C TRP A 371 12.78 8.64 -20.02
N THR A 372 11.74 9.24 -19.46
CA THR A 372 11.70 10.67 -19.15
C THR A 372 11.14 10.90 -17.75
N PHE A 373 11.43 12.06 -17.16
CA PHE A 373 10.92 12.41 -15.84
C PHE A 373 10.22 13.76 -15.85
N GLU A 374 8.92 13.75 -15.54
CA GLU A 374 8.09 14.95 -15.38
C GLU A 374 8.04 15.34 -13.90
N ARG A 375 8.74 16.42 -13.53
CA ARG A 375 8.72 16.94 -12.15
C ARG A 375 7.37 17.60 -11.85
N ILE A 376 6.64 17.10 -10.85
CA ILE A 376 5.33 17.64 -10.44
C ILE A 376 5.46 18.64 -9.30
N ARG A 377 6.32 18.36 -8.31
CA ARG A 377 6.45 19.22 -7.13
C ARG A 377 7.79 19.13 -6.43
N ASP A 378 8.09 20.19 -5.72
CA ASP A 378 9.21 20.22 -4.78
C ASP A 378 8.83 19.58 -3.46
N ARG A 379 9.74 18.75 -2.96
CA ARG A 379 9.67 18.13 -1.64
C ARG A 379 10.74 18.74 -0.74
N ASN A 380 10.49 18.65 0.56
CA ASN A 380 11.38 19.18 1.57
C ASN A 380 11.66 20.68 1.41
N VAL A 381 10.65 21.51 1.05
CA VAL A 381 10.75 22.98 0.84
C VAL A 381 9.92 23.86 1.79
N LYS A 382 8.97 23.31 2.57
CA LYS A 382 8.03 24.13 3.39
C LYS A 382 8.40 24.34 4.86
N TRP A 383 9.07 23.38 5.51
CA TRP A 383 9.25 23.42 6.98
C TRP A 383 10.63 23.97 7.38
N LYS A 384 10.76 24.74 8.48
CA LYS A 384 12.08 25.21 8.97
C LYS A 384 12.84 24.11 9.74
N ASN A 385 12.12 23.22 10.42
CA ASN A 385 12.68 22.07 11.16
C ASN A 385 12.78 20.81 10.27
N ARG A 386 13.65 20.83 9.26
CA ARG A 386 13.91 19.65 8.41
C ARG A 386 15.03 18.81 8.97
N LYS A 387 14.96 17.49 8.75
CA LYS A 387 16.06 16.56 9.07
C LYS A 387 17.30 16.80 8.19
N HIS A 388 17.12 17.36 7.00
CA HIS A 388 18.18 17.76 6.07
C HIS A 388 17.69 18.91 5.17
N ARG A 389 18.61 19.61 4.50
CA ARG A 389 18.30 20.72 3.57
C ARG A 389 18.36 20.34 2.10
N VAL A 390 18.70 19.09 1.77
CA VAL A 390 18.72 18.57 0.39
C VAL A 390 17.38 18.86 -0.29
N PRO A 391 17.36 19.58 -1.43
CA PRO A 391 16.19 19.73 -2.28
C PRO A 391 15.79 18.37 -2.83
N LEU A 392 14.50 18.03 -2.74
CA LEU A 392 13.98 16.79 -3.30
C LEU A 392 12.84 17.14 -4.25
N CYS A 393 12.53 16.23 -5.18
CA CYS A 393 11.35 16.36 -6.00
C CYS A 393 10.48 15.10 -5.96
N GLU A 394 9.26 15.23 -6.46
CA GLU A 394 8.38 14.12 -6.80
C GLU A 394 7.76 14.42 -8.17
N GLY A 395 7.63 13.36 -8.96
CA GLY A 395 7.23 13.45 -10.35
C GLY A 395 6.78 12.12 -10.90
N ARG A 396 6.58 12.08 -12.22
CA ARG A 396 6.27 10.88 -12.97
C ARG A 396 7.49 10.47 -13.76
N LEU A 397 7.99 9.28 -13.49
CA LEU A 397 8.94 8.59 -14.34
C LEU A 397 8.13 7.85 -15.41
N TRP A 398 8.29 8.28 -16.66
CA TRP A 398 7.73 7.63 -17.82
C TRP A 398 8.79 6.73 -18.45
N VAL A 399 8.45 5.49 -18.75
CA VAL A 399 9.32 4.52 -19.43
C VAL A 399 8.57 3.94 -20.63
N LYS A 400 9.28 3.78 -21.75
CA LYS A 400 8.73 3.24 -22.99
C LYS A 400 9.20 1.81 -23.24
N GLY A 401 8.22 0.94 -23.49
CA GLY A 401 8.28 -0.51 -23.77
C GLY A 401 8.90 -0.90 -25.07
#